data_AF-A0A8T3VJ74-F1
#
_entry.id   AF-A0A8T3VJ74-F1
#
_cell.length_a   1.000
_cell.length_b   1.000
_cell.length_c   1.000
_cell.angle_alpha   90.00
_cell.angle_beta   90.00
_cell.angle_gamma   90.00
#
_symmetry.space_group_name_H-M   'P 1'
#
loop_
_entity.id
_entity.type
_entity.pdbx_description
1 polymer ?
#
loop_
_entity_poly.entity_id
_entity_poly.type
_entity_poly.pdbx_seq_one_letter_code
_entity_poly.pdbx_strand_id
1 'polypeptide(L)'
;MKIKIILISLFIIFISINIVSANDLNTTTDLKETGDNDIITTITGNDLVKYYKNDSQFEVNVYGENESKLENGFVDFTINGNTYKRIVSNGTAKLNVNLNPGVYQITSKNCYDNTTIKNKITVLSTISSSDLTKYYRNESQFYTTILDNQGNPKANANIKININGVFYKRTTDENGTAKLNINLNPGTYILTVEREDSDLKVSNTVKVLSTLYCYDLTKYYRNASYATAKVLDDCGNPLKNTNITFNINGVFYTRKSNDEGIVNLNINLAPGDYVMTAIHPNTQQKSSMIKVLPKLTLTNTYLCYSSSNTFDVKLVDNNGNADKGKTISFNINGYILKATTDSNGIAKCPLSILKKGTYTITATYDENIISHTFPVGPGSVSVIKNIGNPNAKKIAYVVGLHPLEYQTHDTLVKLLPTIPGFNYCYDIYVVKVTENVGHYGDGAGDNSPGRQNGQNLAYKYVYPQIINGGYKLAIDVHSNVGAYPYKTFVFSPVTGGLGEQYGRTVARSCSNVVYYQLGHTTSGPYLTIPLNNHGVPAFYFEEYSFASQAQKDAHMLQLIYGVDGLKL
;
A
#
# COMPACT_ATOMS: atom_id res chain seq x y z
N MET A 1 -7.42 18.02 -7.94
CA MET A 1 -7.25 16.58 -8.24
C MET A 1 -6.29 16.45 -9.42
N LYS A 2 -4.98 16.34 -9.16
CA LYS A 2 -3.95 16.18 -10.21
C LYS A 2 -3.67 14.69 -10.36
N ILE A 3 -4.08 14.12 -11.49
CA ILE A 3 -3.89 12.72 -11.84
C ILE A 3 -2.38 12.47 -12.00
N LYS A 4 -1.80 11.70 -11.07
CA LYS A 4 -0.48 11.08 -11.24
C LYS A 4 -0.62 10.00 -12.31
N ILE A 5 -0.18 10.29 -13.53
CA ILE A 5 0.03 9.28 -14.57
C ILE A 5 1.23 8.45 -14.12
N ILE A 6 0.96 7.26 -13.57
CA ILE A 6 1.97 6.24 -13.32
C ILE A 6 2.31 5.67 -14.71
N LEU A 7 3.47 6.07 -15.25
CA LEU A 7 4.04 5.44 -16.43
C LEU A 7 4.49 4.03 -16.01
N ILE A 8 3.63 3.04 -16.22
CA ILE A 8 4.02 1.63 -16.12
C ILE A 8 4.99 1.39 -17.28
N SER A 9 6.28 1.31 -16.98
CA SER A 9 7.30 0.92 -17.95
C SER A 9 7.03 -0.54 -18.32
N LEU A 10 6.32 -0.73 -19.43
CA LEU A 10 5.99 -2.02 -19.99
C LEU A 10 7.31 -2.73 -20.34
N PHE A 11 7.64 -3.78 -19.59
CA PHE A 11 8.76 -4.67 -19.87
C PHE A 11 8.43 -5.47 -21.14
N ILE A 12 8.68 -4.90 -22.31
CA ILE A 12 8.58 -5.65 -23.57
C ILE A 12 9.86 -6.48 -23.69
N ILE A 13 9.78 -7.73 -23.26
CA ILE A 13 10.71 -8.77 -23.70
C ILE A 13 10.44 -8.95 -25.19
N PHE A 14 11.30 -8.38 -26.04
CA PHE A 14 11.30 -8.71 -27.47
C PHE A 14 11.77 -10.15 -27.61
N ILE A 15 10.85 -11.09 -27.62
CA ILE A 15 11.09 -12.40 -28.23
C ILE A 15 11.10 -12.14 -29.73
N SER A 16 12.29 -12.04 -30.31
CA SER A 16 12.45 -12.05 -31.76
C SER A 16 11.93 -13.39 -32.27
N ILE A 17 10.78 -13.38 -32.94
CA ILE A 17 10.29 -14.52 -33.71
C ILE A 17 11.31 -14.73 -34.83
N ASN A 18 12.08 -15.82 -34.75
CA ASN A 18 13.08 -16.18 -35.74
C ASN A 18 12.36 -16.64 -37.03
N ILE A 19 12.23 -15.75 -38.01
CA ILE A 19 11.92 -16.15 -39.38
C ILE A 19 13.27 -16.44 -40.06
N VAL A 20 13.53 -17.71 -40.37
CA VAL A 20 14.59 -18.07 -41.30
C VAL A 20 14.15 -17.61 -42.69
N SER A 21 14.77 -16.55 -43.21
CA SER A 21 14.60 -16.14 -44.59
C SER A 21 15.24 -17.20 -45.50
N ALA A 22 14.40 -18.01 -46.13
CA ALA A 22 14.78 -18.94 -47.18
C ALA A 22 15.08 -18.15 -48.47
N ASN A 23 16.35 -17.87 -48.72
CA ASN A 23 16.85 -17.66 -50.07
C ASN A 23 17.93 -18.71 -50.30
N ASP A 24 17.52 -19.84 -50.86
CA ASP A 24 18.12 -20.45 -52.05
C ASP A 24 17.31 -21.70 -52.45
N LEU A 25 17.21 -21.89 -53.77
CA LEU A 25 16.23 -22.67 -54.51
C LEU A 25 15.86 -24.04 -53.92
N ASN A 26 14.55 -24.27 -53.83
CA ASN A 26 13.94 -25.58 -53.73
C ASN A 26 14.01 -26.26 -55.13
N THR A 27 15.19 -26.71 -55.56
CA THR A 27 15.26 -27.67 -56.68
C THR A 27 15.01 -29.06 -56.12
N THR A 28 13.73 -29.41 -55.95
CA THR A 28 13.29 -30.80 -55.85
C THR A 28 13.43 -31.45 -57.22
N THR A 29 14.63 -31.96 -57.53
CA THR A 29 14.74 -33.12 -58.42
C THR A 29 14.46 -34.34 -57.57
N ASP A 30 13.33 -35.00 -57.83
CA ASP A 30 12.99 -36.32 -57.29
C ASP A 30 14.10 -37.31 -57.66
N LEU A 31 15.01 -37.56 -56.72
CA LEU A 31 15.95 -38.67 -56.79
C LEU A 31 15.32 -39.84 -56.05
N LYS A 32 15.09 -40.92 -56.82
CA LYS A 32 14.45 -42.17 -56.41
C LYS A 32 15.00 -42.69 -55.10
N GLU A 33 14.10 -43.08 -54.18
CA GLU A 33 14.39 -44.09 -53.16
C GLU A 33 14.70 -45.41 -53.89
N THR A 34 15.98 -45.75 -54.02
CA THR A 34 16.39 -47.09 -54.43
C THR A 34 16.69 -47.92 -53.19
N GLY A 35 15.76 -48.84 -52.91
CA GLY A 35 15.98 -50.22 -52.47
C GLY A 35 17.10 -50.50 -51.47
N ASP A 36 16.67 -50.86 -50.26
CA ASP A 36 17.09 -52.05 -49.50
C ASP A 36 18.38 -52.74 -50.00
N ASN A 37 19.51 -52.32 -49.43
CA ASN A 37 20.72 -53.10 -49.21
C ASN A 37 21.47 -52.40 -48.07
N ASP A 38 21.87 -53.15 -47.03
CA ASP A 38 22.74 -52.71 -45.92
C ASP A 38 24.06 -52.14 -46.46
N ILE A 39 24.08 -50.89 -46.92
CA ILE A 39 25.32 -50.16 -47.15
C ILE A 39 25.79 -49.72 -45.76
N ILE A 40 26.87 -50.34 -45.26
CA ILE A 40 27.52 -49.86 -44.05
C ILE A 40 28.10 -48.48 -44.37
N THR A 41 27.48 -47.44 -43.83
CA THR A 41 27.94 -46.07 -44.00
C THR A 41 28.36 -45.45 -42.68
N THR A 42 29.25 -44.47 -42.74
CA THR A 42 29.67 -43.68 -41.58
C THR A 42 29.42 -42.21 -41.87
N ILE A 43 28.69 -41.54 -40.98
CA ILE A 43 28.49 -40.10 -41.00
C ILE A 43 29.31 -39.44 -39.88
N THR A 44 30.07 -38.41 -40.22
CA THR A 44 30.90 -37.64 -39.26
C THR A 44 30.73 -36.15 -39.49
N GLY A 45 30.82 -35.37 -38.42
CA GLY A 45 30.69 -33.92 -38.46
C GLY A 45 31.35 -33.30 -37.24
N ASN A 46 31.92 -32.12 -37.42
CA ASN A 46 32.50 -31.33 -36.33
C ASN A 46 31.59 -30.16 -35.99
N ASP A 47 31.71 -29.66 -34.76
CA ASP A 47 31.03 -28.43 -34.36
C ASP A 47 31.50 -27.25 -35.24
N LEU A 48 30.58 -26.32 -35.50
CA LEU A 48 30.87 -25.10 -36.26
C LEU A 48 30.83 -23.89 -35.34
N VAL A 49 31.91 -23.11 -35.32
CA VAL A 49 31.94 -21.78 -34.71
C VAL A 49 32.15 -20.75 -35.82
N LYS A 50 31.26 -19.77 -35.91
CA LYS A 50 31.34 -18.72 -36.94
C LYS A 50 30.84 -17.38 -36.41
N TYR A 51 31.31 -16.28 -36.98
CA TYR A 51 30.71 -14.97 -36.73
C TYR A 51 29.39 -14.79 -37.50
N TYR A 52 28.51 -13.94 -37.00
CA TYR A 52 27.27 -13.58 -37.67
C TYR A 52 27.55 -13.05 -39.09
N LYS A 53 26.84 -13.58 -40.09
CA LYS A 53 27.04 -13.32 -41.54
C LYS A 53 28.41 -13.73 -42.10
N ASN A 54 29.15 -14.60 -41.42
CA ASN A 54 30.29 -15.29 -42.02
C ASN A 54 29.80 -16.34 -43.04
N ASP A 55 30.59 -16.63 -44.07
CA ASP A 55 30.18 -17.55 -45.16
C ASP A 55 30.40 -19.03 -44.85
N SER A 56 31.01 -19.39 -43.71
CA SER A 56 31.23 -20.78 -43.32
C SER A 56 29.94 -21.58 -43.25
N GLN A 57 29.98 -22.76 -43.85
CA GLN A 57 28.89 -23.73 -43.90
C GLN A 57 29.09 -24.80 -42.81
N PHE A 58 28.01 -25.40 -42.34
CA PHE A 58 28.09 -26.62 -41.56
C PHE A 58 28.25 -27.80 -42.51
N GLU A 59 29.22 -28.68 -42.25
CA GLU A 59 29.58 -29.77 -43.15
C GLU A 59 29.58 -31.10 -42.39
N VAL A 60 29.04 -32.13 -43.04
CA VAL A 60 29.18 -33.52 -42.60
C VAL A 60 29.71 -34.37 -43.74
N ASN A 61 30.55 -35.33 -43.39
CA ASN A 61 31.11 -36.29 -44.33
C ASN A 61 30.36 -37.61 -44.21
N VAL A 62 30.03 -38.23 -45.35
CA VAL A 62 29.32 -39.49 -45.46
C VAL A 62 30.17 -40.44 -46.30
N TYR A 63 30.63 -41.52 -45.66
CA TYR A 63 31.50 -42.54 -46.25
C TYR A 63 30.78 -43.87 -46.36
N GLY A 64 31.07 -44.63 -47.41
CA GLY A 64 30.74 -46.05 -47.50
C GLY A 64 31.84 -46.93 -46.90
N GLU A 65 31.80 -48.23 -47.19
CA GLU A 65 32.84 -49.16 -46.77
C GLU A 65 34.24 -48.71 -47.25
N ASN A 66 35.27 -48.97 -46.43
CA ASN A 66 36.66 -48.59 -46.67
C ASN A 66 36.90 -47.09 -46.93
N GLU A 67 36.11 -46.22 -46.29
CA GLU A 67 36.18 -44.75 -46.43
C GLU A 67 35.92 -44.24 -47.86
N SER A 68 35.25 -45.06 -48.68
CA SER A 68 34.86 -44.66 -50.03
C SER A 68 33.89 -43.48 -49.98
N LYS A 69 34.18 -42.45 -50.79
CA LYS A 69 33.31 -41.27 -50.88
C LYS A 69 32.03 -41.62 -51.63
N LEU A 70 30.90 -41.38 -50.98
CA LEU A 70 29.59 -41.62 -51.59
C LEU A 70 29.15 -40.43 -52.43
N GLU A 71 28.53 -40.74 -53.56
CA GLU A 71 27.91 -39.79 -54.49
C GLU A 71 26.40 -40.08 -54.58
N ASN A 72 25.60 -39.03 -54.77
CA ASN A 72 24.15 -39.09 -55.09
C ASN A 72 23.17 -39.39 -53.92
N GLY A 73 23.62 -39.36 -52.66
CA GLY A 73 22.76 -39.44 -51.46
C GLY A 73 22.30 -38.06 -50.95
N PHE A 74 21.61 -38.04 -49.82
CA PHE A 74 21.27 -36.81 -49.10
C PHE A 74 21.43 -36.94 -47.58
N VAL A 75 21.63 -35.80 -46.93
CA VAL A 75 21.55 -35.66 -45.47
C VAL A 75 20.39 -34.72 -45.14
N ASP A 76 19.55 -35.14 -44.20
CA ASP A 76 18.53 -34.28 -43.60
C ASP A 76 19.12 -33.59 -42.36
N PHE A 77 19.33 -32.27 -42.45
CA PHE A 77 19.79 -31.45 -41.34
C PHE A 77 18.63 -30.84 -40.56
N THR A 78 18.44 -31.22 -39.31
CA THR A 78 17.41 -30.63 -38.43
C THR A 78 18.04 -29.63 -37.45
N ILE A 79 17.63 -28.37 -37.51
CA ILE A 79 18.04 -27.29 -36.59
C ILE A 79 16.86 -26.36 -36.28
N ASN A 80 16.69 -25.99 -35.00
CA ASN A 80 15.54 -25.20 -34.52
C ASN A 80 14.17 -25.76 -34.98
N GLY A 81 14.04 -27.08 -35.05
CA GLY A 81 12.80 -27.75 -35.47
C GLY A 81 12.53 -27.77 -36.98
N ASN A 82 13.39 -27.16 -37.79
CA ASN A 82 13.27 -27.17 -39.26
C ASN A 82 14.26 -28.16 -39.86
N THR A 83 13.83 -28.91 -40.88
CA THR A 83 14.65 -29.90 -41.58
C THR A 83 15.02 -29.40 -42.98
N TYR A 84 16.30 -29.47 -43.31
CA TYR A 84 16.87 -29.06 -44.59
C TYR A 84 17.57 -30.24 -45.25
N LYS A 85 17.04 -30.69 -46.39
CA LYS A 85 17.64 -31.74 -47.20
C LYS A 85 18.80 -31.19 -48.02
N ARG A 86 19.97 -31.85 -47.99
CA ARG A 86 21.16 -31.46 -48.75
C ARG A 86 21.78 -32.67 -49.42
N ILE A 87 22.10 -32.54 -50.71
CA ILE A 87 22.70 -33.61 -51.50
C ILE A 87 24.15 -33.83 -51.04
N VAL A 88 24.56 -35.10 -50.98
CA VAL A 88 25.95 -35.51 -50.76
C VAL A 88 26.66 -35.45 -52.11
N SER A 89 27.72 -34.66 -52.20
CA SER A 89 28.60 -34.56 -53.36
C SER A 89 30.04 -34.77 -52.90
N ASN A 90 30.77 -35.68 -53.56
CA ASN A 90 32.14 -36.06 -53.20
C ASN A 90 32.31 -36.41 -51.71
N GLY A 91 31.33 -37.14 -51.16
CA GLY A 91 31.31 -37.56 -49.77
C GLY A 91 30.92 -36.49 -48.75
N THR A 92 30.53 -35.27 -49.15
CA THR A 92 30.19 -34.18 -48.22
C THR A 92 28.81 -33.60 -48.49
N ALA A 93 28.03 -33.36 -47.43
CA ALA A 93 26.81 -32.55 -47.46
C ALA A 93 27.03 -31.25 -46.67
N LYS A 94 26.61 -30.11 -47.25
CA LYS A 94 26.85 -28.77 -46.69
C LYS A 94 25.56 -28.00 -46.44
N LEU A 95 25.49 -27.26 -45.33
CA LEU A 95 24.37 -26.40 -44.95
C LEU A 95 24.83 -24.95 -44.72
N ASN A 96 24.25 -24.01 -45.47
CA ASN A 96 24.36 -22.58 -45.19
C ASN A 96 23.69 -22.24 -43.85
N VAL A 97 24.42 -21.56 -42.96
CA VAL A 97 23.91 -21.16 -41.64
C VAL A 97 23.77 -19.64 -41.56
N ASN A 98 22.53 -19.15 -41.56
CA ASN A 98 22.17 -17.74 -41.39
C ASN A 98 21.27 -17.57 -40.15
N LEU A 99 21.82 -17.89 -38.99
CA LEU A 99 21.15 -17.76 -37.69
C LEU A 99 21.68 -16.52 -36.95
N ASN A 100 20.87 -15.94 -36.08
CA ASN A 100 21.31 -14.91 -35.15
C ASN A 100 22.38 -15.44 -34.19
N PRO A 101 23.14 -14.58 -33.48
CA PRO A 101 24.09 -15.04 -32.49
C PRO A 101 23.44 -15.94 -31.43
N GLY A 102 24.10 -17.05 -31.11
CA GLY A 102 23.57 -18.07 -30.23
C GLY A 102 24.26 -19.41 -30.40
N VAL A 103 23.84 -20.37 -29.57
CA VAL A 103 24.31 -21.75 -29.62
C VAL A 103 23.13 -22.64 -30.00
N TYR A 104 23.30 -23.39 -31.10
CA TYR A 104 22.26 -24.21 -31.69
C TYR A 104 22.72 -25.66 -31.76
N GLN A 105 21.81 -26.58 -31.51
CA GLN A 105 22.05 -27.99 -31.75
C GLN A 105 21.53 -28.36 -33.14
N ILE A 106 22.35 -29.06 -33.92
CA ILE A 106 21.98 -29.60 -35.23
C ILE A 106 22.03 -31.12 -35.17
N THR A 107 21.04 -31.77 -35.79
CA THR A 107 21.02 -33.23 -36.00
C THR A 107 21.14 -33.48 -37.48
N SER A 108 22.07 -34.34 -37.89
CA SER A 108 22.27 -34.72 -39.29
C SER A 108 21.86 -36.17 -39.43
N LYS A 109 20.87 -36.46 -40.30
CA LYS A 109 20.38 -37.81 -40.57
C LYS A 109 20.81 -38.25 -41.96
N ASN A 110 21.52 -39.37 -42.03
CA ASN A 110 21.97 -39.96 -43.27
C ASN A 110 20.81 -40.70 -43.98
N CYS A 111 20.66 -40.53 -45.30
CA CYS A 111 19.61 -41.20 -46.06
C CYS A 111 19.85 -42.70 -46.30
N TYR A 112 21.12 -43.14 -46.26
CA TYR A 112 21.47 -44.52 -46.62
C TYR A 112 21.08 -45.54 -45.54
N ASP A 113 21.32 -45.22 -44.27
CA ASP A 113 21.14 -46.14 -43.14
C ASP A 113 20.34 -45.53 -41.97
N ASN A 114 19.81 -44.31 -42.15
CA ASN A 114 19.11 -43.53 -41.12
C ASN A 114 19.94 -43.19 -39.87
N THR A 115 21.26 -43.39 -39.89
CA THR A 115 22.13 -43.00 -38.76
C THR A 115 22.12 -41.49 -38.55
N THR A 116 22.30 -41.08 -37.29
CA THR A 116 22.26 -39.66 -36.92
C THR A 116 23.47 -39.25 -36.09
N ILE A 117 24.01 -38.07 -36.36
CA ILE A 117 24.96 -37.39 -35.49
C ILE A 117 24.38 -36.07 -34.98
N LYS A 118 24.89 -35.61 -33.85
CA LYS A 118 24.53 -34.33 -33.23
C LYS A 118 25.78 -33.48 -33.07
N ASN A 119 25.70 -32.23 -33.53
CA ASN A 119 26.76 -31.25 -33.40
C ASN A 119 26.22 -29.92 -32.85
N LYS A 120 27.13 -29.06 -32.44
CA LYS A 120 26.86 -27.69 -32.03
C LYS A 120 27.23 -26.71 -33.14
N ILE A 121 26.37 -25.72 -33.35
CA ILE A 121 26.64 -24.55 -34.17
C ILE A 121 26.63 -23.33 -33.24
N THR A 122 27.76 -22.65 -33.10
CA THR A 122 27.90 -21.42 -32.34
C THR A 122 28.05 -20.24 -33.29
N VAL A 123 27.06 -19.36 -33.31
CA VAL A 123 27.13 -18.08 -34.03
C VAL A 123 27.54 -16.99 -33.06
N LEU A 124 28.72 -16.41 -33.25
CA LEU A 124 29.26 -15.31 -32.46
C LEU A 124 28.69 -13.97 -32.95
N SER A 125 28.39 -13.08 -32.00
CA SER A 125 27.97 -11.71 -32.30
C SER A 125 29.13 -10.93 -32.94
N THR A 126 28.80 -10.06 -33.90
CA THR A 126 29.74 -9.06 -34.45
C THR A 126 29.60 -7.69 -33.77
N ILE A 127 28.85 -7.63 -32.66
CA ILE A 127 28.82 -6.53 -31.70
C ILE A 127 29.32 -7.07 -30.36
N SER A 128 30.43 -6.52 -29.87
CA SER A 128 30.99 -6.80 -28.55
C SER A 128 30.79 -5.59 -27.64
N SER A 129 30.15 -5.80 -26.49
CA SER A 129 29.90 -4.75 -25.49
C SER A 129 29.65 -5.39 -24.13
N SER A 130 29.71 -4.60 -23.07
CA SER A 130 29.42 -5.06 -21.71
C SER A 130 28.60 -4.03 -20.95
N ASP A 131 27.94 -4.50 -19.90
CA ASP A 131 27.23 -3.66 -18.94
C ASP A 131 28.17 -2.61 -18.32
N LEU A 132 27.60 -1.46 -17.97
CA LEU A 132 28.32 -0.38 -17.31
C LEU A 132 27.67 -0.08 -15.97
N THR A 133 28.42 -0.21 -14.88
CA THR A 133 28.04 0.33 -13.57
C THR A 133 28.97 1.46 -13.19
N LYS A 134 28.42 2.62 -12.86
CA LYS A 134 29.20 3.82 -12.46
C LYS A 134 28.46 4.63 -11.41
N TYR A 135 29.17 5.39 -10.59
CA TYR A 135 28.55 6.41 -9.74
C TYR A 135 28.16 7.66 -10.56
N TYR A 136 27.17 8.39 -10.07
CA TYR A 136 26.75 9.65 -10.67
C TYR A 136 27.93 10.64 -10.75
N ARG A 137 28.17 11.21 -11.93
CA ARG A 137 29.31 12.07 -12.30
C ARG A 137 30.69 11.40 -12.36
N ASN A 138 30.79 10.08 -12.17
CA ASN A 138 32.02 9.35 -12.49
C ASN A 138 32.36 9.45 -14.00
N GLU A 139 33.64 9.40 -14.34
CA GLU A 139 34.12 9.59 -15.72
C GLU A 139 33.92 8.39 -16.65
N SER A 140 33.54 7.21 -16.14
CA SER A 140 33.32 5.99 -16.94
C SER A 140 32.22 6.19 -18.00
N GLN A 141 32.43 5.67 -19.20
CA GLN A 141 31.52 5.81 -20.35
C GLN A 141 31.21 4.44 -20.96
N PHE A 142 30.21 4.38 -21.84
CA PHE A 142 29.87 3.13 -22.53
C PHE A 142 30.72 2.96 -23.79
N TYR A 143 31.21 1.75 -24.01
CA TYR A 143 32.02 1.37 -25.17
C TYR A 143 31.44 0.11 -25.82
N THR A 144 31.48 0.08 -27.15
CA THR A 144 31.15 -1.11 -27.94
C THR A 144 32.13 -1.25 -29.10
N THR A 145 32.50 -2.47 -29.41
CA THR A 145 33.38 -2.82 -30.53
C THR A 145 32.58 -3.56 -31.59
N ILE A 146 32.66 -3.10 -32.83
CA ILE A 146 32.03 -3.74 -34.00
C ILE A 146 33.09 -4.55 -34.73
N LEU A 147 32.73 -5.79 -35.06
CA LEU A 147 33.58 -6.72 -35.79
C LEU A 147 33.06 -6.91 -37.23
N ASP A 148 33.95 -7.26 -38.14
CA ASP A 148 33.59 -7.80 -39.45
C ASP A 148 33.08 -9.25 -39.33
N ASN A 149 32.77 -9.89 -40.47
CA ASN A 149 32.30 -11.27 -40.49
C ASN A 149 33.44 -12.30 -40.35
N GLN A 150 34.68 -11.89 -40.13
CA GLN A 150 35.81 -12.75 -39.77
C GLN A 150 36.23 -12.59 -38.29
N GLY A 151 35.67 -11.61 -37.58
CA GLY A 151 35.97 -11.32 -36.18
C GLY A 151 37.03 -10.25 -35.98
N ASN A 152 37.47 -9.54 -37.03
CA ASN A 152 38.40 -8.43 -36.89
C ASN A 152 37.65 -7.13 -36.60
N PRO A 153 38.26 -6.17 -35.90
CA PRO A 153 37.64 -4.86 -35.67
C PRO A 153 37.28 -4.15 -36.97
N LYS A 154 36.04 -3.65 -37.06
CA LYS A 154 35.52 -2.94 -38.23
C LYS A 154 35.53 -1.44 -38.00
N ALA A 155 36.51 -0.75 -38.58
CA ALA A 155 36.58 0.71 -38.57
C ALA A 155 35.48 1.35 -39.44
N ASN A 156 35.12 2.60 -39.12
CA ASN A 156 34.13 3.40 -39.85
C ASN A 156 32.73 2.76 -39.98
N ALA A 157 32.38 1.82 -39.10
CA ALA A 157 31.06 1.21 -39.05
C ALA A 157 30.04 2.17 -38.42
N ASN A 158 28.93 2.40 -39.11
CA ASN A 158 27.83 3.21 -38.60
C ASN A 158 26.91 2.39 -37.70
N ILE A 159 26.68 2.90 -36.49
CA ILE A 159 25.80 2.28 -35.49
C ILE A 159 24.84 3.31 -34.90
N LYS A 160 23.73 2.79 -34.38
CA LYS A 160 22.71 3.52 -33.65
C LYS A 160 22.63 2.97 -32.23
N ILE A 161 22.85 3.83 -31.24
CA ILE A 161 22.74 3.48 -29.82
C ILE A 161 21.48 4.11 -29.24
N ASN A 162 20.59 3.31 -28.66
CA ASN A 162 19.40 3.78 -27.95
C ASN A 162 19.60 3.63 -26.45
N ILE A 163 19.38 4.70 -25.69
CA ILE A 163 19.29 4.64 -24.22
C ILE A 163 18.29 5.68 -23.73
N ASN A 164 17.42 5.28 -22.81
CA ASN A 164 16.37 6.16 -22.26
C ASN A 164 15.48 6.81 -23.34
N GLY A 165 15.20 6.08 -24.43
CA GLY A 165 14.39 6.55 -25.56
C GLY A 165 15.08 7.54 -26.51
N VAL A 166 16.35 7.86 -26.30
CA VAL A 166 17.13 8.76 -27.15
C VAL A 166 18.10 7.97 -28.01
N PHE A 167 18.11 8.28 -29.31
CA PHE A 167 18.96 7.63 -30.30
C PHE A 167 20.20 8.46 -30.63
N TYR A 168 21.36 7.80 -30.63
CA TYR A 168 22.65 8.39 -30.94
C TYR A 168 23.30 7.65 -32.10
N LYS A 169 23.61 8.36 -33.18
CA LYS A 169 24.43 7.83 -34.26
C LYS A 169 25.91 7.93 -33.90
N ARG A 170 26.67 6.87 -34.11
CA ARG A 170 28.12 6.80 -33.89
C ARG A 170 28.78 6.06 -35.04
N THR A 171 30.05 6.35 -35.23
CA THR A 171 30.92 5.69 -36.18
C THR A 171 32.11 5.14 -35.40
N THR A 172 32.54 3.92 -35.70
CA THR A 172 33.66 3.28 -35.01
C THR A 172 35.01 3.85 -35.44
N ASP A 173 35.95 3.91 -34.51
CA ASP A 173 37.35 4.28 -34.76
C ASP A 173 38.15 3.18 -35.46
N GLU A 174 39.46 3.38 -35.64
CA GLU A 174 40.39 2.44 -36.29
C GLU A 174 40.43 1.06 -35.59
N ASN A 175 40.12 1.01 -34.30
CA ASN A 175 40.05 -0.22 -33.52
C ASN A 175 38.62 -0.80 -33.47
N GLY A 176 37.74 -0.37 -34.38
CA GLY A 176 36.35 -0.79 -34.44
C GLY A 176 35.51 -0.37 -33.23
N THR A 177 35.97 0.59 -32.42
CA THR A 177 35.33 0.96 -31.15
C THR A 177 34.51 2.24 -31.28
N ALA A 178 33.33 2.26 -30.66
CA ALA A 178 32.48 3.43 -30.55
C ALA A 178 32.16 3.74 -29.08
N LYS A 179 32.16 5.03 -28.74
CA LYS A 179 31.93 5.55 -27.39
C LYS A 179 30.62 6.32 -27.29
N LEU A 180 29.88 6.09 -26.19
CA LEU A 180 28.76 6.93 -25.78
C LEU A 180 28.99 7.50 -24.38
N ASN A 181 28.95 8.83 -24.27
CA ASN A 181 29.03 9.52 -22.98
C ASN A 181 27.71 9.33 -22.20
N ILE A 182 27.81 8.90 -20.95
CA ILE A 182 26.71 8.61 -20.02
C ILE A 182 26.67 9.70 -18.93
N ASN A 183 25.76 10.65 -19.12
CA ASN A 183 25.45 11.76 -18.21
C ASN A 183 24.02 11.66 -17.66
N LEU A 184 23.57 10.44 -17.35
CA LEU A 184 22.23 10.18 -16.84
C LEU A 184 22.16 10.37 -15.34
N ASN A 185 20.96 10.69 -14.84
CA ASN A 185 20.66 10.65 -13.42
C ASN A 185 20.79 9.22 -12.87
N PRO A 186 20.88 9.03 -11.54
CA PRO A 186 20.92 7.69 -10.96
C PRO A 186 19.70 6.86 -11.35
N GLY A 187 19.95 5.60 -11.71
CA GLY A 187 18.94 4.68 -12.22
C GLY A 187 19.56 3.50 -12.94
N THR A 188 18.70 2.59 -13.38
CA THR A 188 19.07 1.46 -14.25
C THR A 188 18.42 1.68 -15.61
N TYR A 189 19.23 1.63 -16.66
CA TYR A 189 18.82 1.88 -18.03
C TYR A 189 19.20 0.70 -18.92
N ILE A 190 18.32 0.36 -19.87
CA ILE A 190 18.67 -0.55 -20.96
C ILE A 190 19.25 0.28 -22.10
N LEU A 191 20.44 -0.11 -22.55
CA LEU A 191 21.13 0.46 -23.70
C LEU A 191 21.16 -0.58 -24.81
N THR A 192 20.70 -0.23 -26.01
CA THR A 192 20.74 -1.12 -27.18
C THR A 192 21.65 -0.53 -28.25
N VAL A 193 22.60 -1.33 -28.72
CA VAL A 193 23.44 -1.04 -29.89
C VAL A 193 22.85 -1.77 -31.09
N GLU A 194 22.64 -1.03 -32.18
CA GLU A 194 22.13 -1.53 -33.46
C GLU A 194 23.13 -1.15 -34.56
N ARG A 195 23.48 -2.10 -35.41
CA ARG A 195 24.26 -1.82 -36.61
C ARG A 195 23.34 -1.26 -37.70
N GLU A 196 23.80 -0.28 -38.47
CA GLU A 196 22.98 0.22 -39.60
C GLU A 196 23.11 -0.68 -40.85
N ASP A 197 24.16 -1.50 -40.94
CA ASP A 197 24.43 -2.40 -42.08
C ASP A 197 23.91 -3.84 -41.88
N SER A 198 23.22 -4.11 -40.77
CA SER A 198 22.63 -5.42 -40.47
C SER A 198 21.49 -5.29 -39.46
N ASP A 199 20.63 -6.30 -39.34
CA ASP A 199 19.55 -6.32 -38.33
C ASP A 199 20.02 -6.70 -36.92
N LEU A 200 21.34 -6.79 -36.70
CA LEU A 200 21.90 -7.25 -35.42
C LEU A 200 21.79 -6.15 -34.35
N LYS A 201 21.24 -6.53 -33.19
CA LYS A 201 21.11 -5.68 -32.01
C LYS A 201 21.63 -6.39 -30.77
N VAL A 202 22.35 -5.66 -29.92
CA VAL A 202 22.81 -6.15 -28.60
C VAL A 202 22.39 -5.16 -27.53
N SER A 203 21.83 -5.67 -26.44
CA SER A 203 21.43 -4.85 -25.28
C SER A 203 22.37 -5.06 -24.10
N ASN A 204 22.62 -3.98 -23.36
CA ASN A 204 23.44 -3.94 -22.15
C ASN A 204 22.69 -3.15 -21.08
N THR A 205 23.03 -3.38 -19.83
CA THR A 205 22.55 -2.62 -18.67
C THR A 205 23.52 -1.51 -18.33
N VAL A 206 23.02 -0.27 -18.23
CA VAL A 206 23.75 0.87 -17.68
C VAL A 206 23.16 1.25 -16.32
N LYS A 207 23.92 1.04 -15.25
CA LYS A 207 23.53 1.35 -13.87
C LYS A 207 24.31 2.56 -13.36
N VAL A 208 23.59 3.67 -13.14
CA VAL A 208 24.15 4.87 -12.51
C VAL A 208 23.76 4.88 -11.03
N LEU A 209 24.75 4.70 -10.16
CA LEU A 209 24.60 4.69 -8.70
C LEU A 209 24.52 6.11 -8.15
N SER A 210 23.75 6.30 -7.07
CA SER A 210 23.62 7.59 -6.40
C SER A 210 24.87 7.96 -5.62
N THR A 211 25.25 9.23 -5.59
CA THR A 211 26.28 9.75 -4.66
C THR A 211 25.68 10.55 -3.51
N LEU A 212 24.35 10.72 -3.48
CA LEU A 212 23.59 11.36 -2.40
C LEU A 212 22.49 10.44 -1.88
N TYR A 213 22.41 10.31 -0.57
CA TYR A 213 21.38 9.56 0.15
C TYR A 213 20.76 10.48 1.20
N CYS A 214 19.45 10.33 1.40
CA CYS A 214 18.67 11.11 2.36
C CYS A 214 17.76 10.13 3.09
N TYR A 215 17.71 10.20 4.42
CA TYR A 215 17.05 9.19 5.25
C TYR A 215 15.77 9.70 5.87
N ASP A 216 14.79 8.81 6.02
CA ASP A 216 13.56 9.11 6.74
C ASP A 216 13.86 9.31 8.23
N LEU A 217 13.03 10.11 8.90
CA LEU A 217 13.15 10.38 10.33
C LEU A 217 11.77 10.40 10.97
N THR A 218 11.53 9.52 11.95
CA THR A 218 10.39 9.64 12.85
C THR A 218 10.90 9.99 14.24
N LYS A 219 10.37 11.06 14.83
CA LYS A 219 10.77 11.52 16.17
C LYS A 219 9.60 12.16 16.90
N TYR A 220 9.66 12.18 18.24
CA TYR A 220 8.77 13.04 19.02
C TYR A 220 9.21 14.51 18.96
N TYR A 221 8.26 15.43 19.14
CA TYR A 221 8.56 16.85 19.21
C TYR A 221 9.61 17.14 20.29
N ARG A 222 10.61 17.95 19.96
CA ARG A 222 11.80 18.27 20.81
C ARG A 222 12.69 17.09 21.21
N ASN A 223 12.53 15.91 20.60
CA ASN A 223 13.54 14.86 20.68
C ASN A 223 14.85 15.32 20.00
N ALA A 224 16.02 14.85 20.44
CA ALA A 224 17.33 15.30 19.96
C ALA A 224 17.74 14.75 18.57
N SER A 225 16.98 13.81 18.00
CA SER A 225 17.26 13.24 16.68
C SER A 225 17.24 14.30 15.59
N TYR A 226 18.11 14.12 14.60
CA TYR A 226 18.38 15.06 13.53
C TYR A 226 18.06 14.44 12.18
N ALA A 227 17.83 15.30 11.19
CA ALA A 227 17.75 14.92 9.79
C ALA A 227 19.13 14.53 9.28
N THR A 228 19.20 13.47 8.47
CA THR A 228 20.46 12.89 8.03
C THR A 228 20.50 12.69 6.51
N ALA A 229 21.64 13.04 5.92
CA ALA A 229 22.01 12.65 4.56
C ALA A 229 23.41 12.02 4.56
N LYS A 230 23.71 11.23 3.54
CA LYS A 230 25.05 10.71 3.26
C LYS A 230 25.48 11.09 1.86
N VAL A 231 26.70 11.58 1.73
CA VAL A 231 27.33 11.94 0.46
C VAL A 231 28.57 11.10 0.21
N LEU A 232 28.70 10.64 -1.03
CA LEU A 232 29.83 9.87 -1.54
C LEU A 232 30.53 10.63 -2.66
N ASP A 233 31.79 10.28 -2.91
CA ASP A 233 32.51 10.67 -4.12
C ASP A 233 32.02 9.86 -5.32
N ASP A 234 32.66 10.06 -6.48
CA ASP A 234 32.34 9.36 -7.72
C ASP A 234 32.97 7.94 -7.82
N CYS A 235 33.62 7.48 -6.75
CA CYS A 235 34.13 6.12 -6.57
C CYS A 235 33.32 5.34 -5.52
N GLY A 236 32.40 6.00 -4.81
CA GLY A 236 31.57 5.42 -3.76
C GLY A 236 32.15 5.52 -2.35
N ASN A 237 33.24 6.26 -2.15
CA ASN A 237 33.80 6.51 -0.83
C ASN A 237 33.10 7.68 -0.15
N PRO A 238 33.08 7.74 1.19
CA PRO A 238 32.55 8.90 1.90
C PRO A 238 33.22 10.22 1.50
N LEU A 239 32.40 11.23 1.17
CA LEU A 239 32.92 12.54 0.76
C LEU A 239 32.85 13.54 1.93
N LYS A 240 34.00 13.84 2.52
CA LYS A 240 34.16 14.77 3.66
C LYS A 240 34.01 16.24 3.26
N ASN A 241 33.67 17.10 4.22
CA ASN A 241 33.70 18.57 4.13
C ASN A 241 32.85 19.18 3.00
N THR A 242 31.85 18.44 2.50
CA THR A 242 31.01 18.84 1.38
C THR A 242 29.72 19.50 1.87
N ASN A 243 29.41 20.66 1.31
CA ASN A 243 28.18 21.40 1.62
C ASN A 243 26.96 20.71 1.01
N ILE A 244 26.04 20.21 1.84
CA ILE A 244 24.72 19.73 1.42
C ILE A 244 23.66 20.70 1.93
N THR A 245 22.73 21.06 1.05
CA THR A 245 21.61 21.95 1.39
C THR A 245 20.34 21.13 1.57
N PHE A 246 19.74 21.20 2.75
CA PHE A 246 18.42 20.64 3.03
C PHE A 246 17.36 21.69 2.76
N ASN A 247 16.29 21.32 2.07
CA ASN A 247 15.06 22.08 1.96
C ASN A 247 13.97 21.36 2.76
N ILE A 248 13.40 22.03 3.75
CA ILE A 248 12.28 21.55 4.56
C ILE A 248 11.23 22.65 4.60
N ASN A 249 10.04 22.40 4.06
CA ASN A 249 8.94 23.39 3.95
C ASN A 249 9.34 24.73 3.32
N GLY A 250 10.24 24.72 2.34
CA GLY A 250 10.70 25.95 1.66
C GLY A 250 11.80 26.71 2.41
N VAL A 251 12.25 26.22 3.57
CA VAL A 251 13.38 26.77 4.31
C VAL A 251 14.65 25.96 4.01
N PHE A 252 15.73 26.66 3.69
CA PHE A 252 17.00 26.07 3.25
C PHE A 252 18.06 26.10 4.35
N TYR A 253 18.74 24.97 4.57
CA TYR A 253 19.79 24.81 5.57
C TYR A 253 21.00 24.10 4.97
N THR A 254 22.16 24.74 4.98
CA THR A 254 23.40 24.12 4.49
C THR A 254 24.25 23.59 5.65
N ARG A 255 24.74 22.35 5.51
CA ARG A 255 25.62 21.68 6.48
C ARG A 255 26.74 20.94 5.76
N LYS A 256 27.89 20.79 6.41
CA LYS A 256 29.04 20.06 5.88
C LYS A 256 29.00 18.59 6.31
N SER A 257 29.45 17.70 5.44
CA SER A 257 29.68 16.30 5.77
C SER A 257 30.90 16.09 6.67
N ASN A 258 30.82 15.11 7.56
CA ASN A 258 31.95 14.63 8.35
C ASN A 258 32.82 13.64 7.54
N ASP A 259 33.80 13.03 8.20
CA ASP A 259 34.76 12.07 7.62
C ASP A 259 34.11 10.81 7.07
N GLU A 260 32.90 10.48 7.54
CA GLU A 260 32.07 9.37 7.06
C GLU A 260 31.04 9.80 6.00
N GLY A 261 31.15 11.03 5.49
CA GLY A 261 30.24 11.57 4.48
C GLY A 261 28.83 11.85 5.03
N ILE A 262 28.66 11.83 6.35
CA ILE A 262 27.36 12.04 7.01
C ILE A 262 27.14 13.53 7.26
N VAL A 263 25.94 13.99 6.93
CA VAL A 263 25.49 15.36 7.15
C VAL A 263 24.27 15.34 8.06
N ASN A 264 24.38 15.99 9.21
CA ASN A 264 23.31 16.07 10.21
C ASN A 264 22.75 17.50 10.31
N LEU A 265 21.42 17.59 10.40
CA LEU A 265 20.69 18.83 10.62
C LEU A 265 19.75 18.69 11.82
N ASN A 266 20.03 19.45 12.88
CA ASN A 266 19.11 19.59 14.01
C ASN A 266 17.81 20.27 13.54
N ILE A 267 16.67 19.71 13.92
CA ILE A 267 15.34 20.21 13.53
C ILE A 267 14.42 20.37 14.75
N ASN A 268 13.65 21.46 14.76
CA ASN A 268 12.63 21.76 15.77
C ASN A 268 11.28 22.10 15.10
N LEU A 269 10.82 21.21 14.21
CA LEU A 269 9.55 21.33 13.50
C LEU A 269 8.40 20.96 14.45
N ALA A 270 7.25 21.63 14.36
CA ALA A 270 6.04 21.25 15.08
C ALA A 270 5.58 19.82 14.68
N PRO A 271 4.72 19.15 15.48
CA PRO A 271 4.15 17.87 15.08
C PRO A 271 3.50 17.91 13.69
N GLY A 272 3.77 16.89 12.87
CA GLY A 272 3.30 16.81 11.49
C GLY A 272 4.20 15.95 10.59
N ASP A 273 3.80 15.83 9.33
CA ASP A 273 4.54 15.15 8.27
C ASP A 273 5.17 16.17 7.33
N TYR A 274 6.46 16.01 7.03
CA TYR A 274 7.26 16.94 6.25
C TYR A 274 8.05 16.19 5.18
N VAL A 275 8.22 16.83 4.02
CA VAL A 275 9.16 16.37 3.00
C VAL A 275 10.48 17.11 3.18
N MET A 276 11.58 16.36 3.28
CA MET A 276 12.92 16.89 3.27
C MET A 276 13.61 16.56 1.95
N THR A 277 14.24 17.54 1.32
CA THR A 277 15.09 17.32 0.14
C THR A 277 16.52 17.74 0.44
N ALA A 278 17.46 16.79 0.35
CA ALA A 278 18.88 17.07 0.34
C ALA A 278 19.33 17.40 -1.09
N ILE A 279 20.16 18.43 -1.24
CA ILE A 279 20.64 18.97 -2.51
C ILE A 279 22.17 19.05 -2.45
N HIS A 280 22.81 18.34 -3.37
CA HIS A 280 24.26 18.34 -3.54
C HIS A 280 24.70 19.42 -4.56
N PRO A 281 25.89 20.04 -4.43
CA PRO A 281 26.41 21.04 -5.36
C PRO A 281 26.51 20.55 -6.82
N ASN A 282 26.75 19.24 -7.02
CA ASN A 282 26.70 18.58 -8.32
C ASN A 282 25.28 18.47 -8.93
N THR A 283 24.29 19.18 -8.37
CA THR A 283 22.86 19.25 -8.73
C THR A 283 22.02 18.02 -8.38
N GLN A 284 22.62 16.95 -7.86
CA GLN A 284 21.87 15.78 -7.43
C GLN A 284 20.95 16.10 -6.24
N GLN A 285 19.72 15.61 -6.28
CA GLN A 285 18.74 15.80 -5.19
C GLN A 285 18.18 14.46 -4.73
N LYS A 286 17.95 14.33 -3.42
CA LYS A 286 17.29 13.16 -2.84
C LYS A 286 16.32 13.60 -1.75
N SER A 287 15.09 13.08 -1.81
CA SER A 287 14.06 13.39 -0.83
C SER A 287 13.78 12.22 0.10
N SER A 288 13.36 12.55 1.32
CA SER A 288 12.91 11.64 2.38
C SER A 288 11.78 12.28 3.19
N MET A 289 11.18 11.51 4.09
CA MET A 289 10.09 11.93 4.97
C MET A 289 10.57 12.20 6.39
N ILE A 290 10.10 13.30 6.98
CA ILE A 290 10.23 13.56 8.41
C ILE A 290 8.83 13.51 9.04
N LYS A 291 8.65 12.68 10.06
CA LYS A 291 7.44 12.60 10.86
C LYS A 291 7.73 13.03 12.29
N VAL A 292 7.11 14.13 12.72
CA VAL A 292 7.19 14.63 14.09
C VAL A 292 5.92 14.30 14.84
N LEU A 293 6.02 13.46 15.87
CA LEU A 293 4.92 13.04 16.72
C LEU A 293 4.73 14.01 17.89
N PRO A 294 3.50 14.35 18.29
CA PRO A 294 3.26 15.14 19.49
C PRO A 294 3.61 14.33 20.75
N LYS A 295 4.14 14.99 21.78
CA LYS A 295 4.30 14.35 23.11
C LYS A 295 3.04 14.40 23.95
N LEU A 296 2.22 15.43 23.76
CA LEU A 296 0.99 15.66 24.50
C LEU A 296 -0.22 15.31 23.62
N THR A 297 -1.07 14.39 24.05
CA THR A 297 -2.26 13.94 23.33
C THR A 297 -3.48 13.87 24.24
N LEU A 298 -4.68 14.04 23.68
CA LEU A 298 -5.93 13.87 24.43
C LEU A 298 -6.21 12.38 24.65
N THR A 299 -6.64 12.01 25.86
CA THR A 299 -7.06 10.63 26.15
C THR A 299 -8.57 10.46 26.23
N ASN A 300 -9.30 11.52 26.56
CA ASN A 300 -10.75 11.51 26.57
C ASN A 300 -11.32 12.64 25.71
N THR A 301 -12.38 12.33 24.96
CA THR A 301 -13.18 13.34 24.27
C THR A 301 -14.65 13.03 24.55
N TYR A 302 -15.36 14.05 25.02
CA TYR A 302 -16.80 13.99 25.22
C TYR A 302 -17.46 15.01 24.30
N LEU A 303 -18.66 14.69 23.81
CA LEU A 303 -19.50 15.66 23.09
C LEU A 303 -20.01 16.74 24.05
N CYS A 304 -20.17 16.39 25.33
CA CYS A 304 -20.43 17.31 26.43
C CYS A 304 -19.78 16.75 27.71
N TYR A 305 -19.10 17.62 28.45
CA TYR A 305 -18.58 17.29 29.77
C TYR A 305 -19.58 17.71 30.86
N SER A 306 -19.50 17.09 32.02
CA SER A 306 -20.07 17.59 33.27
C SER A 306 -18.97 18.14 34.18
N SER A 307 -19.36 18.88 35.22
CA SER A 307 -18.43 19.35 36.26
C SER A 307 -17.76 18.21 37.03
N SER A 308 -18.32 17.00 37.03
CA SER A 308 -17.71 15.82 37.64
C SER A 308 -16.68 15.11 36.74
N ASN A 309 -16.55 15.51 35.48
CA ASN A 309 -15.52 14.95 34.59
C ASN A 309 -14.16 15.60 34.81
N THR A 310 -13.15 14.97 34.22
CA THR A 310 -11.81 15.51 34.07
C THR A 310 -11.49 15.69 32.58
N PHE A 311 -10.64 16.66 32.27
CA PHE A 311 -9.99 16.75 30.98
C PHE A 311 -8.62 16.10 31.06
N ASP A 312 -8.43 15.00 30.32
CA ASP A 312 -7.28 14.12 30.48
C ASP A 312 -6.37 14.23 29.26
N VAL A 313 -5.08 14.44 29.53
CA VAL A 313 -4.02 14.44 28.52
C VAL A 313 -2.94 13.44 28.89
N LYS A 314 -2.42 12.74 27.88
CA LYS A 314 -1.27 11.85 28.01
C LYS A 314 -0.02 12.56 27.54
N LEU A 315 1.02 12.47 28.35
CA LEU A 315 2.37 12.87 28.02
C LEU A 315 3.23 11.62 27.78
N VAL A 316 4.04 11.66 26.72
CA VAL A 316 5.08 10.66 26.46
C VAL A 316 6.48 11.26 26.41
N ASP A 317 7.46 10.42 26.74
CA ASP A 317 8.88 10.76 26.70
C ASP A 317 9.41 10.82 25.25
N ASN A 318 10.73 10.95 25.10
CA ASN A 318 11.39 10.99 23.79
C ASN A 318 11.33 9.68 23.00
N ASN A 319 10.93 8.59 23.63
CA ASN A 319 10.82 7.24 23.08
C ASN A 319 9.36 6.78 22.91
N GLY A 320 8.39 7.58 23.33
CA GLY A 320 6.96 7.26 23.27
C GLY A 320 6.41 6.53 24.49
N ASN A 321 7.20 6.36 25.55
CA ASN A 321 6.73 5.77 26.80
C ASN A 321 6.01 6.82 27.66
N ALA A 322 5.14 6.37 28.56
CA ALA A 322 4.48 7.25 29.53
C ALA A 322 5.50 8.08 30.35
N ASP A 323 5.39 9.41 30.30
CA ASP A 323 6.29 10.29 31.07
C ASP A 323 5.64 10.68 32.41
N LYS A 324 5.90 9.86 33.43
CA LYS A 324 5.33 9.96 34.78
C LYS A 324 5.92 11.13 35.58
N GLY A 325 5.10 11.73 36.44
CA GLY A 325 5.57 12.71 37.44
C GLY A 325 5.83 14.10 36.86
N LYS A 326 5.39 14.38 35.64
CA LYS A 326 5.52 15.70 34.99
C LYS A 326 4.29 16.54 35.25
N THR A 327 4.49 17.83 35.51
CA THR A 327 3.39 18.77 35.75
C THR A 327 2.93 19.40 34.43
N ILE A 328 1.67 19.16 34.07
CA ILE A 328 1.00 19.80 32.94
C ILE A 328 0.24 21.02 33.44
N SER A 329 0.34 22.13 32.71
CA SER A 329 -0.45 23.34 32.98
C SER A 329 -1.67 23.37 32.07
N PHE A 330 -2.87 23.55 32.63
CA PHE A 330 -4.13 23.67 31.93
C PHE A 330 -4.66 25.08 32.08
N ASN A 331 -4.75 25.82 30.98
CA ASN A 331 -5.37 27.14 30.96
C ASN A 331 -6.82 27.01 30.48
N ILE A 332 -7.77 27.45 31.29
CA ILE A 332 -9.20 27.52 30.94
C ILE A 332 -9.63 28.99 31.09
N ASN A 333 -9.86 29.68 29.97
CA ASN A 333 -10.27 31.09 29.94
C ASN A 333 -9.41 32.02 30.86
N GLY A 334 -8.10 31.80 30.93
CA GLY A 334 -7.16 32.59 31.74
C GLY A 334 -6.86 32.01 33.13
N TYR A 335 -7.63 31.02 33.59
CA TYR A 335 -7.37 30.32 34.85
C TYR A 335 -6.42 29.15 34.64
N ILE A 336 -5.29 29.15 35.34
CA ILE A 336 -4.26 28.11 35.21
C ILE A 336 -4.40 27.09 36.34
N LEU A 337 -4.76 25.87 35.97
CA LEU A 337 -4.73 24.68 36.82
C LEU A 337 -3.48 23.86 36.50
N LYS A 338 -3.00 23.06 37.46
CA LYS A 338 -1.85 22.17 37.27
C LYS A 338 -2.22 20.76 37.71
N ALA A 339 -1.84 19.77 36.92
CA ALA A 339 -1.95 18.36 37.31
C ALA A 339 -0.67 17.60 36.93
N THR A 340 -0.32 16.61 37.75
CA THR A 340 0.87 15.78 37.54
C THR A 340 0.48 14.47 36.85
N THR A 341 1.31 14.02 35.91
CA THR A 341 1.08 12.77 35.17
C THR A 341 1.23 11.53 36.06
N ASP A 342 0.28 10.60 35.94
CA ASP A 342 0.30 9.31 36.62
C ASP A 342 1.28 8.31 35.99
N SER A 343 1.26 7.04 36.42
CA SER A 343 2.11 5.98 35.85
C SER A 343 1.86 5.68 34.39
N ASN A 344 0.70 6.04 33.85
CA ASN A 344 0.34 5.91 32.45
C ASN A 344 0.65 7.18 31.65
N GLY A 345 1.28 8.18 32.29
CA GLY A 345 1.60 9.47 31.70
C GLY A 345 0.39 10.39 31.61
N ILE A 346 -0.71 10.10 32.30
CA ILE A 346 -1.97 10.84 32.18
C ILE A 346 -2.06 11.89 33.27
N ALA A 347 -2.22 13.16 32.89
CA ALA A 347 -2.57 14.25 33.79
C ALA A 347 -4.07 14.57 33.64
N LYS A 348 -4.78 14.62 34.77
CA LYS A 348 -6.24 14.81 34.81
C LYS A 348 -6.57 16.18 35.40
N CYS A 349 -7.15 17.05 34.59
CA CYS A 349 -7.61 18.36 35.02
C CYS A 349 -9.07 18.28 35.49
N PRO A 350 -9.39 18.47 36.78
CA PRO A 350 -10.78 18.47 37.24
C PRO A 350 -11.56 19.65 36.66
N LEU A 351 -12.81 19.41 36.28
CA LEU A 351 -13.71 20.43 35.72
C LEU A 351 -14.76 20.91 36.74
N SER A 352 -14.59 20.56 38.01
CA SER A 352 -15.56 20.86 39.09
C SER A 352 -15.80 22.35 39.32
N ILE A 353 -14.85 23.20 38.91
CA ILE A 353 -14.96 24.66 38.99
C ILE A 353 -15.82 25.26 37.87
N LEU A 354 -16.10 24.50 36.80
CA LEU A 354 -16.79 25.03 35.62
C LEU A 354 -18.31 24.93 35.78
N LYS A 355 -18.97 26.06 35.53
CA LYS A 355 -20.43 26.12 35.38
C LYS A 355 -20.84 25.71 33.96
N LYS A 356 -22.13 25.52 33.71
CA LYS A 356 -22.66 25.27 32.36
C LYS A 356 -22.22 26.37 31.40
N GLY A 357 -21.70 25.99 30.24
CA GLY A 357 -21.14 26.92 29.26
C GLY A 357 -20.18 26.23 28.30
N THR A 358 -19.62 26.99 27.36
CA THR A 358 -18.59 26.50 26.43
C THR A 358 -17.24 27.05 26.83
N TYR A 359 -16.23 26.19 26.89
CA TYR A 359 -14.89 26.55 27.34
C TYR A 359 -13.85 26.07 26.32
N THR A 360 -12.75 26.82 26.21
CA THR A 360 -11.54 26.34 25.55
C THR A 360 -10.51 26.06 26.64
N ILE A 361 -10.00 24.84 26.67
CA ILE A 361 -8.89 24.44 27.53
C ILE A 361 -7.63 24.27 26.68
N THR A 362 -6.52 24.78 27.19
CA THR A 362 -5.20 24.63 26.61
C THR A 362 -4.29 23.93 27.60
N ALA A 363 -3.88 22.71 27.30
CA ALA A 363 -2.88 21.99 28.08
C ALA A 363 -1.48 22.21 27.49
N THR A 364 -0.52 22.54 28.34
CA THR A 364 0.84 22.90 27.94
C THR A 364 1.89 22.17 28.78
N TYR A 365 2.93 21.65 28.11
CA TYR A 365 4.13 21.11 28.72
C TYR A 365 5.34 21.28 27.80
N ASP A 366 6.39 21.97 28.26
CA ASP A 366 7.62 22.20 27.47
C ASP A 366 7.31 22.65 26.02
N GLU A 367 6.47 23.68 25.90
CA GLU A 367 5.93 24.22 24.62
C GLU A 367 5.14 23.24 23.74
N ASN A 368 4.94 21.98 24.17
CA ASN A 368 3.91 21.12 23.61
C ASN A 368 2.55 21.68 24.05
N ILE A 369 1.73 22.07 23.09
CA ILE A 369 0.44 22.69 23.33
C ILE A 369 -0.64 21.85 22.65
N ILE A 370 -1.70 21.55 23.39
CA ILE A 370 -2.95 21.04 22.83
C ILE A 370 -4.10 21.90 23.34
N SER A 371 -5.00 22.27 22.43
CA SER A 371 -6.20 23.05 22.76
C SER A 371 -7.45 22.32 22.31
N HIS A 372 -8.49 22.40 23.12
CA HIS A 372 -9.78 21.77 22.85
C HIS A 372 -10.93 22.64 23.35
N THR A 373 -11.96 22.83 22.53
CA THR A 373 -13.17 23.55 22.90
C THR A 373 -14.28 22.54 23.16
N PHE A 374 -14.91 22.64 24.33
CA PHE A 374 -15.94 21.68 24.77
C PHE A 374 -17.06 22.38 25.55
N PRO A 375 -18.30 21.86 25.49
CA PRO A 375 -19.37 22.33 26.35
C PRO A 375 -19.37 21.59 27.69
N VAL A 376 -19.75 22.29 28.75
CA VAL A 376 -20.10 21.77 30.08
C VAL A 376 -21.61 21.89 30.28
N GLY A 377 -22.25 20.80 30.68
CA GLY A 377 -23.71 20.71 30.84
C GLY A 377 -24.14 20.01 32.14
N PRO A 378 -25.44 19.71 32.31
CA PRO A 378 -26.00 19.02 33.48
C PRO A 378 -25.63 17.52 33.58
N GLY A 379 -24.75 17.07 32.69
CA GLY A 379 -24.32 15.70 32.52
C GLY A 379 -23.28 15.62 31.40
N SER A 380 -22.81 14.42 31.13
CA SER A 380 -21.81 14.16 30.11
C SER A 380 -22.36 13.31 28.97
N VAL A 381 -21.78 13.46 27.78
CA VAL A 381 -22.09 12.63 26.61
C VAL A 381 -20.79 12.13 26.00
N SER A 382 -20.53 10.83 26.10
CA SER A 382 -19.39 10.16 25.49
C SER A 382 -19.83 9.22 24.37
N VAL A 383 -18.90 8.83 23.50
CA VAL A 383 -19.17 7.86 22.44
C VAL A 383 -18.11 6.76 22.48
N ILE A 384 -18.56 5.51 22.57
CA ILE A 384 -17.72 4.33 22.34
C ILE A 384 -17.85 4.01 20.85
N LYS A 385 -16.77 4.14 20.09
CA LYS A 385 -16.81 4.09 18.61
C LYS A 385 -16.22 2.81 18.04
N ASN A 386 -16.61 2.50 16.81
CA ASN A 386 -16.02 1.50 15.94
C ASN A 386 -16.04 0.07 16.53
N ILE A 387 -17.11 -0.29 17.23
CA ILE A 387 -17.32 -1.66 17.71
C ILE A 387 -17.76 -2.53 16.52
N GLY A 388 -17.23 -3.75 16.40
CA GLY A 388 -17.57 -4.66 15.29
C GLY A 388 -16.75 -4.39 14.03
N ASN A 389 -17.40 -4.25 12.87
CA ASN A 389 -16.74 -4.06 11.58
C ASN A 389 -16.63 -2.56 11.23
N PRO A 390 -15.46 -1.90 11.41
CA PRO A 390 -15.33 -0.45 11.24
C PRO A 390 -15.52 0.04 9.80
N ASN A 391 -15.49 -0.86 8.80
CA ASN A 391 -15.65 -0.54 7.39
C ASN A 391 -17.09 -0.73 6.88
N ALA A 392 -18.00 -1.22 7.74
CA ALA A 392 -19.39 -1.48 7.37
C ALA A 392 -20.31 -0.27 7.60
N LYS A 393 -21.60 -0.43 7.24
CA LYS A 393 -22.65 0.54 7.56
C LYS A 393 -22.74 0.74 9.08
N LYS A 394 -23.02 1.97 9.50
CA LYS A 394 -23.02 2.36 10.92
C LYS A 394 -24.38 2.24 11.57
N ILE A 395 -24.41 1.73 12.79
CA ILE A 395 -25.58 1.64 13.68
C ILE A 395 -25.25 2.36 14.99
N ALA A 396 -26.17 3.19 15.47
CA ALA A 396 -26.03 3.89 16.74
C ALA A 396 -26.90 3.22 17.81
N TYR A 397 -26.30 2.94 18.97
CA TYR A 397 -27.06 2.72 20.19
C TYR A 397 -26.99 3.97 21.04
N VAL A 398 -28.09 4.34 21.68
CA VAL A 398 -28.15 5.46 22.61
C VAL A 398 -28.66 4.96 23.96
N VAL A 399 -27.92 5.27 25.01
CA VAL A 399 -28.22 4.87 26.39
C VAL A 399 -28.13 6.06 27.34
N GLY A 400 -28.77 5.95 28.51
CA GLY A 400 -28.57 6.88 29.61
C GLY A 400 -29.36 8.19 29.52
N LEU A 401 -30.35 8.27 28.62
CA LEU A 401 -31.32 9.37 28.61
C LEU A 401 -32.03 9.47 29.96
N HIS A 402 -32.30 8.33 30.60
CA HIS A 402 -32.98 8.25 31.89
C HIS A 402 -32.07 7.56 32.93
N PRO A 403 -31.62 8.28 33.98
CA PRO A 403 -30.55 7.78 34.86
C PRO A 403 -30.86 6.52 35.67
N LEU A 404 -32.14 6.25 35.96
CA LEU A 404 -32.54 5.08 36.75
C LEU A 404 -32.58 3.77 35.94
N GLU A 405 -32.47 3.85 34.62
CA GLU A 405 -32.47 2.69 33.73
C GLU A 405 -31.05 2.11 33.52
N TYR A 406 -30.10 2.55 34.37
CA TYR A 406 -28.67 2.28 34.24
C TYR A 406 -28.33 0.78 34.14
N GLN A 407 -29.08 -0.11 34.79
CA GLN A 407 -28.80 -1.54 34.71
C GLN A 407 -28.89 -2.08 33.27
N THR A 408 -29.89 -1.64 32.50
CA THR A 408 -30.06 -2.03 31.10
C THR A 408 -29.03 -1.36 30.21
N HIS A 409 -28.71 -0.09 30.48
CA HIS A 409 -27.66 0.65 29.78
C HIS A 409 -26.28 0.01 29.96
N ASP A 410 -25.92 -0.31 31.20
CA ASP A 410 -24.68 -0.99 31.56
C ASP A 410 -24.58 -2.38 30.91
N THR A 411 -25.72 -3.09 30.80
CA THR A 411 -25.79 -4.37 30.11
C THR A 411 -25.36 -4.25 28.65
N LEU A 412 -25.91 -3.27 27.91
CA LEU A 412 -25.51 -3.04 26.51
C LEU A 412 -24.03 -2.64 26.40
N VAL A 413 -23.61 -1.67 27.20
CA VAL A 413 -22.23 -1.12 27.19
C VAL A 413 -21.20 -2.22 27.50
N LYS A 414 -21.54 -3.15 28.39
CA LYS A 414 -20.71 -4.29 28.75
C LYS A 414 -20.67 -5.35 27.64
N LEU A 415 -21.81 -5.70 27.06
CA LEU A 415 -21.91 -6.85 26.15
C LEU A 415 -21.47 -6.53 24.72
N LEU A 416 -21.94 -5.43 24.14
CA LEU A 416 -21.73 -5.14 22.71
C LEU A 416 -20.24 -5.17 22.31
N PRO A 417 -19.29 -4.58 23.07
CA PRO A 417 -17.87 -4.61 22.69
C PRO A 417 -17.21 -5.99 22.75
N THR A 418 -17.83 -6.98 23.39
CA THR A 418 -17.23 -8.30 23.64
C THR A 418 -17.59 -9.34 22.58
N ILE A 419 -18.53 -9.01 21.69
CA ILE A 419 -19.06 -9.93 20.68
C ILE A 419 -18.24 -9.77 19.38
N PRO A 420 -17.58 -10.83 18.87
CA PRO A 420 -16.87 -10.78 17.61
C PRO A 420 -17.82 -11.00 16.41
N GLY A 421 -17.32 -10.72 15.20
CA GLY A 421 -17.97 -11.19 13.96
C GLY A 421 -19.19 -10.39 13.49
N PHE A 422 -19.34 -9.16 13.96
CA PHE A 422 -20.44 -8.29 13.55
C PHE A 422 -20.44 -7.94 12.05
N ASN A 423 -21.64 -7.87 11.47
CA ASN A 423 -21.86 -7.40 10.10
C ASN A 423 -21.70 -5.88 9.96
N TYR A 424 -21.96 -5.13 11.04
CA TYR A 424 -22.01 -3.67 11.05
C TYR A 424 -20.96 -3.01 11.95
N CYS A 425 -20.80 -1.69 11.78
CA CYS A 425 -20.04 -0.84 12.68
C CYS A 425 -21.00 -0.25 13.73
N TYR A 426 -20.69 -0.41 15.01
CA TYR A 426 -21.53 0.09 16.10
C TYR A 426 -20.83 1.21 16.86
N ASP A 427 -21.58 2.27 17.15
CA ASP A 427 -21.19 3.30 18.09
C ASP A 427 -22.24 3.37 19.22
N ILE A 428 -21.80 3.45 20.48
CA ILE A 428 -22.67 3.64 21.65
C ILE A 428 -22.52 5.07 22.14
N TYR A 429 -23.60 5.84 22.06
CA TYR A 429 -23.72 7.16 22.69
C TYR A 429 -24.20 6.99 24.12
N VAL A 430 -23.33 7.36 25.06
CA VAL A 430 -23.59 7.21 26.50
C VAL A 430 -23.87 8.58 27.09
N VAL A 431 -25.14 8.83 27.42
CA VAL A 431 -25.57 10.01 28.17
C VAL A 431 -25.48 9.69 29.66
N LYS A 432 -24.86 10.57 30.44
CA LYS A 432 -24.78 10.42 31.91
C LYS A 432 -25.21 11.72 32.56
N VAL A 433 -26.43 11.76 33.08
CA VAL A 433 -26.93 12.90 33.84
C VAL A 433 -26.24 12.92 35.21
N THR A 434 -25.76 14.09 35.63
CA THR A 434 -25.10 14.26 36.93
C THR A 434 -25.80 15.27 37.83
N GLU A 435 -26.69 16.11 37.28
CA GLU A 435 -27.52 17.03 38.04
C GLU A 435 -28.96 16.53 38.17
N ASN A 436 -29.55 16.67 39.36
CA ASN A 436 -30.94 16.29 39.68
C ASN A 436 -31.25 14.80 39.44
N VAL A 437 -30.26 13.92 39.60
CA VAL A 437 -30.38 12.48 39.32
C VAL A 437 -31.54 11.83 40.08
N GLY A 438 -31.72 12.18 41.36
CA GLY A 438 -32.75 11.58 42.23
C GLY A 438 -34.16 12.15 42.12
N HIS A 439 -34.44 13.04 41.14
CA HIS A 439 -35.78 13.61 40.95
C HIS A 439 -36.64 12.79 39.95
N TYR A 440 -36.20 11.58 39.61
CA TYR A 440 -36.84 10.66 38.67
C TYR A 440 -37.06 9.31 39.37
N GLY A 441 -38.17 8.61 39.09
CA GLY A 441 -38.56 7.30 39.63
C GLY A 441 -40.07 7.03 39.53
N ASP A 442 -40.48 5.84 39.06
CA ASP A 442 -41.73 5.06 39.26
C ASP A 442 -43.04 5.81 39.64
N GLY A 443 -43.29 6.96 39.01
CA GLY A 443 -44.45 7.83 39.28
C GLY A 443 -44.14 9.33 39.25
N ALA A 444 -42.87 9.72 39.15
CA ALA A 444 -42.43 11.08 38.91
C ALA A 444 -42.94 11.56 37.54
N GLY A 445 -43.56 12.74 37.52
CA GLY A 445 -44.12 13.31 36.29
C GLY A 445 -43.07 13.45 35.18
N ASP A 446 -43.54 13.48 33.94
CA ASP A 446 -42.69 13.62 32.75
C ASP A 446 -41.78 14.87 32.77
N ASN A 447 -42.11 15.85 33.61
CA ASN A 447 -41.38 17.10 33.79
C ASN A 447 -40.26 17.03 34.85
N SER A 448 -39.86 15.84 35.31
CA SER A 448 -38.77 15.71 36.28
C SER A 448 -37.44 16.29 35.74
N PRO A 449 -36.72 17.13 36.51
CA PRO A 449 -35.53 17.82 36.00
C PRO A 449 -34.40 16.89 35.54
N GLY A 450 -34.17 15.77 36.23
CA GLY A 450 -33.13 14.80 35.87
C GLY A 450 -33.41 14.12 34.53
N ARG A 451 -34.67 13.77 34.27
CA ARG A 451 -35.11 13.22 32.99
C ARG A 451 -34.96 14.24 31.86
N GLN A 452 -35.44 15.47 32.08
CA GLN A 452 -35.34 16.53 31.10
C GLN A 452 -33.88 16.85 30.75
N ASN A 453 -32.98 16.79 31.72
CA ASN A 453 -31.54 16.94 31.48
C ASN A 453 -31.02 15.88 30.50
N GLY A 454 -31.33 14.59 30.70
CA GLY A 454 -30.87 13.53 29.81
C GLY A 454 -31.47 13.61 28.41
N GLN A 455 -32.77 13.91 28.31
CA GLN A 455 -33.45 14.18 27.03
C GLN A 455 -32.82 15.35 26.27
N ASN A 456 -32.55 16.47 26.95
CA ASN A 456 -31.92 17.64 26.34
C ASN A 456 -30.46 17.36 25.93
N LEU A 457 -29.71 16.59 26.71
CA LEU A 457 -28.35 16.18 26.35
C LEU A 457 -28.35 15.31 25.08
N ALA A 458 -29.27 14.35 24.96
CA ALA A 458 -29.42 13.52 23.77
C ALA A 458 -29.80 14.37 22.55
N TYR A 459 -30.82 15.22 22.66
CA TYR A 459 -31.25 16.08 21.56
C TYR A 459 -30.16 17.05 21.11
N LYS A 460 -29.42 17.65 22.06
CA LYS A 460 -28.41 18.66 21.74
C LYS A 460 -27.11 18.06 21.21
N TYR A 461 -26.67 16.91 21.72
CA TYR A 461 -25.34 16.37 21.45
C TYR A 461 -25.33 15.03 20.73
N VAL A 462 -26.34 14.17 20.89
CA VAL A 462 -26.39 12.86 20.23
C VAL A 462 -27.08 12.96 18.87
N TYR A 463 -28.28 13.55 18.83
CA TYR A 463 -29.08 13.67 17.61
C TYR A 463 -28.29 14.26 16.42
N PRO A 464 -27.56 15.39 16.55
CA PRO A 464 -26.81 15.96 15.44
C PRO A 464 -25.68 15.05 14.94
N GLN A 465 -25.10 14.22 15.81
CA GLN A 465 -24.03 13.30 15.43
C GLN A 465 -24.57 12.13 14.62
N ILE A 466 -25.76 11.63 14.97
CA ILE A 466 -26.39 10.51 14.26
C ILE A 466 -26.86 10.95 12.86
N ILE A 467 -27.54 12.09 12.73
CA ILE A 467 -28.03 12.54 11.41
C ILE A 467 -26.89 12.90 10.44
N ASN A 468 -25.79 13.46 10.95
CA ASN A 468 -24.64 13.86 10.13
C ASN A 468 -23.59 12.75 9.99
N GLY A 469 -23.68 11.68 10.79
CA GLY A 469 -22.68 10.62 10.87
C GLY A 469 -22.88 9.47 9.89
N GLY A 470 -23.89 9.54 9.02
CA GLY A 470 -24.16 8.51 8.01
C GLY A 470 -24.72 7.19 8.57
N TYR A 471 -25.31 7.21 9.77
CA TYR A 471 -25.91 6.04 10.39
C TYR A 471 -27.12 5.53 9.61
N LYS A 472 -27.30 4.20 9.59
CA LYS A 472 -28.40 3.51 8.91
C LYS A 472 -29.51 3.09 9.84
N LEU A 473 -29.24 3.07 11.14
CA LEU A 473 -30.18 2.73 12.19
C LEU A 473 -29.72 3.35 13.50
N ALA A 474 -30.68 3.79 14.32
CA ALA A 474 -30.45 4.14 15.71
C ALA A 474 -31.40 3.37 16.63
N ILE A 475 -30.89 2.91 17.76
CA ILE A 475 -31.69 2.22 18.79
C ILE A 475 -31.59 3.02 20.07
N ASP A 476 -32.74 3.43 20.58
CA ASP A 476 -32.88 4.14 21.85
C ASP A 476 -33.23 3.12 22.95
N VAL A 477 -32.34 2.93 23.92
CA VAL A 477 -32.40 1.83 24.89
C VAL A 477 -32.93 2.34 26.22
N HIS A 478 -34.09 1.83 26.61
CA HIS A 478 -34.88 2.24 27.77
C HIS A 478 -35.21 1.07 28.70
N SER A 479 -35.83 1.37 29.83
CA SER A 479 -36.44 0.36 30.70
C SER A 479 -37.79 0.80 31.25
N ASN A 480 -38.64 -0.17 31.55
CA ASN A 480 -39.97 0.03 32.06
C ASN A 480 -40.19 -0.75 33.37
N VAL A 481 -41.10 -0.25 34.20
CA VAL A 481 -41.44 -0.83 35.51
C VAL A 481 -42.53 -1.91 35.43
N GLY A 482 -42.90 -2.37 34.24
CA GLY A 482 -43.94 -3.39 34.04
C GLY A 482 -45.36 -2.86 33.95
N ALA A 483 -45.54 -1.56 33.69
CA ALA A 483 -46.85 -0.94 33.47
C ALA A 483 -47.51 -1.33 32.14
N TYR A 484 -46.74 -1.91 31.21
CA TYR A 484 -47.20 -2.32 29.89
C TYR A 484 -47.61 -3.81 29.86
N PRO A 485 -48.46 -4.22 28.90
CA PRO A 485 -48.84 -5.63 28.72
C PRO A 485 -47.65 -6.58 28.48
N TYR A 486 -46.56 -6.06 27.93
CA TYR A 486 -45.32 -6.80 27.68
C TYR A 486 -44.17 -6.20 28.49
N LYS A 487 -43.35 -7.08 29.06
CA LYS A 487 -42.24 -6.71 29.94
C LYS A 487 -40.98 -6.28 29.17
N THR A 488 -40.69 -6.96 28.05
CA THR A 488 -39.56 -6.66 27.19
C THR A 488 -40.02 -6.57 25.74
N PHE A 489 -39.77 -5.44 25.09
CA PHE A 489 -40.27 -5.20 23.73
C PHE A 489 -39.45 -4.16 22.97
N VAL A 490 -39.65 -4.13 21.65
CA VAL A 490 -39.19 -3.05 20.77
C VAL A 490 -40.38 -2.37 20.10
N PHE A 491 -40.25 -1.08 19.79
CA PHE A 491 -41.27 -0.36 19.03
C PHE A 491 -40.72 0.89 18.35
N SER A 492 -41.37 1.34 17.28
CA SER A 492 -41.06 2.63 16.66
C SER A 492 -42.20 3.61 16.96
N PRO A 493 -41.92 4.85 17.41
CA PRO A 493 -42.95 5.86 17.62
C PRO A 493 -43.49 6.42 16.30
N VAL A 494 -42.76 6.26 15.19
CA VAL A 494 -43.19 6.65 13.84
C VAL A 494 -43.61 5.40 13.08
N THR A 495 -44.89 5.31 12.73
CA THR A 495 -45.48 4.18 12.02
C THR A 495 -45.37 4.32 10.50
N GLY A 496 -45.41 3.21 9.78
CA GLY A 496 -45.30 3.12 8.32
C GLY A 496 -43.88 3.28 7.76
N GLY A 497 -42.88 3.54 8.61
CA GLY A 497 -41.50 3.79 8.20
C GLY A 497 -40.54 2.61 8.42
N LEU A 498 -39.30 2.79 7.95
CA LEU A 498 -38.22 1.80 8.11
C LEU A 498 -37.90 1.49 9.57
N GLY A 499 -38.02 2.47 10.49
CA GLY A 499 -37.79 2.24 11.93
C GLY A 499 -38.75 1.19 12.50
N GLU A 500 -40.04 1.27 12.14
CA GLU A 500 -41.03 0.25 12.48
C GLU A 500 -40.72 -1.10 11.82
N GLN A 501 -40.39 -1.10 10.53
CA GLN A 501 -40.08 -2.33 9.81
C GLN A 501 -38.89 -3.08 10.43
N TYR A 502 -37.83 -2.35 10.78
CA TYR A 502 -36.65 -2.91 11.44
C TYR A 502 -36.99 -3.41 12.84
N GLY A 503 -37.70 -2.62 13.66
CA GLY A 503 -38.16 -3.06 14.98
C GLY A 503 -38.99 -4.35 14.92
N ARG A 504 -39.93 -4.46 13.97
CA ARG A 504 -40.72 -5.69 13.75
C ARG A 504 -39.85 -6.87 13.31
N THR A 505 -38.84 -6.62 12.50
CA THR A 505 -37.93 -7.68 12.01
C THR A 505 -37.05 -8.19 13.15
N VAL A 506 -36.49 -7.29 13.96
CA VAL A 506 -35.75 -7.63 15.17
C VAL A 506 -36.62 -8.48 16.09
N ALA A 507 -37.82 -8.02 16.44
CA ALA A 507 -38.72 -8.76 17.33
C ALA A 507 -39.03 -10.19 16.82
N ARG A 508 -39.23 -10.38 15.51
CA ARG A 508 -39.46 -11.72 14.93
C ARG A 508 -38.26 -12.65 15.02
N SER A 509 -37.06 -12.11 15.14
CA SER A 509 -35.82 -12.89 15.30
C SER A 509 -35.50 -13.21 16.77
N CYS A 510 -36.23 -12.61 17.71
CA CYS A 510 -36.03 -12.80 19.15
C CYS A 510 -37.12 -13.71 19.74
N SER A 511 -36.76 -14.50 20.74
CA SER A 511 -37.72 -15.37 21.45
C SER A 511 -38.42 -14.67 22.61
N ASN A 512 -37.78 -13.65 23.20
CA ASN A 512 -38.25 -12.97 24.41
C ASN A 512 -38.44 -11.44 24.24
N VAL A 513 -38.18 -10.92 23.03
CA VAL A 513 -38.38 -9.51 22.71
C VAL A 513 -39.49 -9.40 21.67
N VAL A 514 -40.63 -8.83 22.06
CA VAL A 514 -41.79 -8.71 21.18
C VAL A 514 -41.87 -7.32 20.56
N TYR A 515 -42.65 -7.17 19.49
CA TYR A 515 -42.99 -5.84 18.98
C TYR A 515 -44.28 -5.35 19.63
N TYR A 516 -44.26 -4.17 20.27
CA TYR A 516 -45.45 -3.59 20.92
C TYR A 516 -45.60 -2.10 20.62
N GLN A 517 -46.56 -1.74 19.76
CA GLN A 517 -46.75 -0.36 19.34
C GLN A 517 -47.28 0.51 20.48
N LEU A 518 -46.52 1.53 20.86
CA LEU A 518 -46.98 2.63 21.72
C LEU A 518 -47.40 3.83 20.86
N GLY A 519 -48.47 4.52 21.26
CA GLY A 519 -48.97 5.71 20.57
C GLY A 519 -48.20 7.00 20.91
N HIS A 520 -47.54 7.05 22.08
CA HIS A 520 -46.78 8.21 22.53
C HIS A 520 -45.74 7.80 23.58
N THR A 521 -44.58 8.45 23.56
CA THR A 521 -43.59 8.41 24.66
C THR A 521 -43.05 9.80 24.93
N THR A 522 -42.65 10.05 26.17
CA THR A 522 -42.23 11.39 26.60
C THR A 522 -40.78 11.72 26.25
N SER A 523 -39.94 10.70 25.99
CA SER A 523 -38.61 10.86 25.38
C SER A 523 -38.64 10.92 23.84
N GLY A 524 -39.73 10.48 23.20
CA GLY A 524 -39.96 10.48 21.75
C GLY A 524 -39.50 11.74 21.03
N PRO A 525 -39.97 12.93 21.45
CA PRO A 525 -39.65 14.21 20.81
C PRO A 525 -38.16 14.61 20.84
N TYR A 526 -37.32 13.98 21.66
CA TYR A 526 -35.93 14.39 21.88
C TYR A 526 -34.90 13.56 21.12
N LEU A 527 -35.29 12.40 20.57
CA LEU A 527 -34.36 11.56 19.84
C LEU A 527 -35.05 10.74 18.76
N THR A 528 -35.83 9.73 19.13
CA THR A 528 -36.31 8.71 18.19
C THR A 528 -37.29 9.24 17.14
N ILE A 529 -38.19 10.16 17.50
CA ILE A 529 -39.08 10.81 16.52
C ILE A 529 -38.30 11.75 15.59
N PRO A 530 -37.49 12.71 16.09
CA PRO A 530 -36.63 13.53 15.23
C PRO A 530 -35.73 12.75 14.28
N LEU A 531 -35.16 11.62 14.71
CA LEU A 531 -34.32 10.76 13.87
C LEU A 531 -35.10 10.17 12.69
N ASN A 532 -36.24 9.55 12.97
CA ASN A 532 -37.10 8.99 11.92
C ASN A 532 -37.57 10.07 10.95
N ASN A 533 -38.01 11.23 11.45
CA ASN A 533 -38.44 12.36 10.62
C ASN A 533 -37.30 12.93 9.75
N HIS A 534 -36.05 12.79 10.19
CA HIS A 534 -34.87 13.18 9.41
C HIS A 534 -34.38 12.06 8.46
N GLY A 535 -35.07 10.92 8.42
CA GLY A 535 -34.73 9.81 7.54
C GLY A 535 -33.67 8.85 8.08
N VAL A 536 -33.30 8.92 9.37
CA VAL A 536 -32.53 7.87 10.04
C VAL A 536 -33.52 6.94 10.74
N PRO A 537 -33.72 5.70 10.26
CA PRO A 537 -34.61 4.74 10.91
C PRO A 537 -34.23 4.57 12.38
N ALA A 538 -35.21 4.67 13.28
CA ALA A 538 -34.95 4.50 14.70
C ALA A 538 -36.11 3.82 15.44
N PHE A 539 -35.78 3.04 16.48
CA PHE A 539 -36.77 2.39 17.32
C PHE A 539 -36.26 2.27 18.77
N TYR A 540 -37.18 1.99 19.69
CA TYR A 540 -36.92 1.77 21.10
C TYR A 540 -36.67 0.31 21.41
N PHE A 541 -35.81 0.04 22.39
CA PHE A 541 -35.82 -1.19 23.16
C PHE A 541 -36.22 -0.88 24.60
N GLU A 542 -37.21 -1.58 25.12
CA GLU A 542 -37.75 -1.42 26.47
C GLU A 542 -37.52 -2.71 27.25
N GLU A 543 -36.70 -2.65 28.30
CA GLU A 543 -36.41 -3.79 29.18
C GLU A 543 -37.13 -3.66 30.52
N TYR A 544 -37.57 -4.77 31.10
CA TYR A 544 -38.17 -4.75 32.42
C TYR A 544 -37.14 -4.47 33.52
N SER A 545 -37.29 -3.34 34.22
CA SER A 545 -36.31 -2.88 35.22
C SER A 545 -36.06 -3.90 36.34
N PHE A 546 -37.07 -4.69 36.71
CA PHE A 546 -36.95 -5.70 37.77
C PHE A 546 -36.57 -7.11 37.26
N ALA A 547 -36.24 -7.26 35.97
CA ALA A 547 -35.68 -8.52 35.47
C ALA A 547 -34.33 -8.82 36.14
N SER A 548 -34.04 -10.11 36.35
CA SER A 548 -32.72 -10.55 36.83
C SER A 548 -31.64 -10.17 35.82
N GLN A 549 -30.38 -10.02 36.28
CA GLN A 549 -29.28 -9.66 35.37
C GLN A 549 -29.11 -10.68 34.24
N ALA A 550 -29.31 -11.98 34.51
CA ALA A 550 -29.24 -13.02 33.49
C ALA A 550 -30.33 -12.86 32.41
N GLN A 551 -31.54 -12.41 32.79
CA GLN A 551 -32.60 -12.09 31.82
C GLN A 551 -32.24 -10.86 31.00
N LYS A 552 -31.75 -9.78 31.64
CA LYS A 552 -31.29 -8.57 30.94
C LYS A 552 -30.19 -8.89 29.94
N ASP A 553 -29.20 -9.69 30.34
CA ASP A 553 -28.11 -10.13 29.46
C ASP A 553 -28.66 -10.93 28.26
N ALA A 554 -29.58 -11.88 28.50
CA ALA A 554 -30.18 -12.70 27.45
C ALA A 554 -31.05 -11.88 26.47
N HIS A 555 -31.86 -10.94 26.98
CA HIS A 555 -32.68 -10.05 26.15
C HIS A 555 -31.81 -9.08 25.34
N MET A 556 -30.76 -8.52 25.95
CA MET A 556 -29.84 -7.62 25.26
C MET A 556 -29.07 -8.34 24.16
N LEU A 557 -28.62 -9.58 24.38
CA LEU A 557 -28.01 -10.39 23.33
C LEU A 557 -28.98 -10.67 22.18
N GLN A 558 -30.25 -10.96 22.48
CA GLN A 558 -31.28 -11.13 21.44
C GLN A 558 -31.48 -9.85 20.63
N LEU A 559 -31.54 -8.69 21.28
CA LEU A 559 -31.59 -7.39 20.60
C LEU A 559 -30.38 -7.19 19.69
N ILE A 560 -29.17 -7.39 20.21
CA ILE A 560 -27.91 -7.18 19.48
C ILE A 560 -27.85 -8.08 18.23
N TYR A 561 -28.10 -9.39 18.38
CA TYR A 561 -28.09 -10.30 17.24
C TYR A 561 -29.23 -10.06 16.26
N GLY A 562 -30.43 -9.70 16.76
CA GLY A 562 -31.55 -9.33 15.90
C GLY A 562 -31.25 -8.09 15.06
N VAL A 563 -30.58 -7.09 15.64
CA VAL A 563 -30.12 -5.89 14.94
C VAL A 563 -29.02 -6.23 13.93
N ASP A 564 -28.03 -7.03 14.30
CA ASP A 564 -26.93 -7.40 13.39
C ASP A 564 -27.40 -8.29 12.22
N GLY A 565 -28.52 -8.99 12.39
CA GLY A 565 -29.18 -9.79 11.36
C GLY A 565 -30.05 -8.98 10.37
N LEU A 566 -30.22 -7.67 10.58
CA LEU A 566 -30.95 -6.80 9.66
C LEU A 566 -30.23 -6.68 8.31
N LYS A 567 -30.98 -6.37 7.25
CA LYS A 567 -30.45 -5.99 5.93
C LYS A 567 -30.59 -4.48 5.75
N LEU A 568 -29.57 -3.72 6.15
CA LEU A 568 -29.51 -2.26 6.09
C LEU A 568 -28.84 -1.77 4.81
#